data_AF-A0AAP2DWT1-F1
#
_entry.id   AF-A0AAP2DWT1-F1
#
_cell.length_a   1.000
_cell.length_b   1.000
_cell.length_c   1.000
_cell.angle_alpha   90.00
_cell.angle_beta   90.00
_cell.angle_gamma   90.00
#
_symmetry.space_group_name_H-M   'P 1'
#
loop_
_entity.id
_entity.type
_entity.pdbx_description
1 polymer ?
#
loop_
_entity_poly.entity_id
_entity_poly.type
_entity_poly.pdbx_seq_one_letter_code
_entity_poly.pdbx_strand_id
1 'polypeptide(L)'
;MVKTQFILRPLAVLLFSAAVFACGSDDDSKSSCDDGSDPVCGVCNPVENLGWLRDKIAEAKNGPQGNMVTLYTGTYENQTVFVQGLCCASCQWIPVIWTCDGHKLDDSVTFQSITDQKLIWHGGDCQFYD
;
A
#
# COMPACT_ATOMS: atom_id res chain seq x y z
N MET A 1 41.25 62.01 2.59
CA MET A 1 40.38 62.75 1.65
C MET A 1 39.66 61.68 0.84
N VAL A 2 38.34 61.49 0.82
CA VAL A 2 37.17 62.36 0.96
C VAL A 2 36.09 61.67 1.81
N LYS A 3 35.36 62.46 2.61
CA LYS A 3 34.21 62.11 3.49
C LYS A 3 32.90 62.44 2.74
N THR A 4 31.90 61.56 2.73
CA THR A 4 30.45 61.90 2.59
C THR A 4 29.62 60.64 2.94
N GLN A 5 29.13 60.38 4.16
CA GLN A 5 27.97 60.94 4.88
C GLN A 5 26.69 61.01 4.04
N PHE A 6 25.82 59.98 4.12
CA PHE A 6 24.42 60.07 3.70
C PHE A 6 23.50 59.80 4.89
N ILE A 7 22.46 60.63 4.95
CA ILE A 7 21.68 61.04 6.11
C ILE A 7 20.44 60.14 6.30
N LEU A 8 20.03 60.05 7.56
CA LEU A 8 18.90 59.32 8.15
C LEU A 8 17.47 59.70 7.67
N ARG A 9 16.57 58.71 7.85
CA ARG A 9 15.12 58.74 8.25
C ARG A 9 14.03 58.87 7.17
N PRO A 10 12.76 58.43 7.42
CA PRO A 10 12.19 57.66 8.55
C PRO A 10 11.30 56.46 8.16
N LEU A 11 10.81 55.79 9.21
CA LEU A 11 9.76 54.76 9.31
C LEU A 11 8.74 54.68 8.15
N ALA A 12 8.55 53.45 7.65
CA ALA A 12 7.23 52.93 7.31
C ALA A 12 7.12 51.51 7.88
N VAL A 13 6.55 51.43 9.07
CA VAL A 13 6.00 50.21 9.66
C VAL A 13 4.85 49.78 8.75
N LEU A 14 5.00 48.68 8.02
CA LEU A 14 3.86 47.95 7.46
C LEU A 14 3.84 46.57 8.12
N LEU A 15 3.06 46.52 9.19
CA LEU A 15 2.39 45.34 9.70
C LEU A 15 1.61 44.70 8.55
N PHE A 16 2.05 43.55 8.06
CA PHE A 16 1.20 42.65 7.30
C PHE A 16 1.30 41.25 7.89
N SER A 17 0.31 40.98 8.73
CA SER A 17 -0.41 39.72 8.87
C SER A 17 0.44 38.46 8.93
N ALA A 18 0.69 38.00 10.15
CA ALA A 18 0.86 36.59 10.43
C ALA A 18 -0.41 35.85 9.94
N ALA A 19 -0.38 35.34 8.71
CA ALA A 19 -1.24 34.26 8.32
C ALA A 19 -0.73 33.03 9.07
N VAL A 20 -1.23 32.83 10.29
CA VAL A 20 -1.31 31.49 10.89
C VAL A 20 -2.17 30.68 9.93
N PHE A 21 -1.53 30.06 8.94
CA PHE A 21 -2.09 28.91 8.25
C PHE A 21 -2.04 27.75 9.27
N ALA A 22 -2.95 27.82 10.24
CA ALA A 22 -3.40 26.66 10.97
C ALA A 22 -4.19 25.81 9.96
N CYS A 23 -3.47 25.09 9.09
CA CYS A 23 -4.07 23.97 8.37
C CYS A 23 -4.05 22.78 9.34
N GLY A 24 -4.97 22.80 10.30
CA GLY A 24 -5.44 21.58 10.94
C GLY A 24 -6.53 21.02 10.04
N SER A 25 -6.14 20.10 9.15
CA SER A 25 -7.09 19.25 8.44
C SER A 25 -6.92 17.85 9.00
N ASP A 26 -7.48 17.65 10.19
CA ASP A 26 -7.81 16.33 10.71
C ASP A 26 -9.09 15.86 10.00
N ASP A 27 -8.98 15.59 8.70
CA ASP A 27 -10.03 14.92 7.93
C ASP A 27 -9.49 13.54 7.52
N ASP A 28 -9.44 12.62 8.48
CA ASP A 28 -9.39 11.17 8.26
C ASP A 28 -10.71 10.71 7.63
N SER A 29 -11.09 11.28 6.48
CA SER A 29 -12.05 10.65 5.59
C SER A 29 -11.34 9.45 4.97
N LYS A 30 -11.30 8.34 5.70
CA LYS A 30 -11.13 7.01 5.13
C LYS A 30 -12.16 6.91 4.01
N SER A 31 -11.73 7.11 2.78
CA SER A 31 -12.54 6.87 1.59
C SER A 31 -12.82 5.38 1.54
N SER A 32 -13.87 4.94 2.22
CA SER A 32 -14.34 3.56 2.13
C SER A 32 -14.85 3.29 0.73
N CYS A 33 -14.72 2.05 0.31
CA CYS A 33 -15.28 1.56 -0.94
C CYS A 33 -16.82 1.45 -0.85
N ASP A 34 -17.48 1.33 -1.99
CA ASP A 34 -18.95 1.25 -2.06
C ASP A 34 -19.53 0.05 -1.28
N ASP A 35 -18.73 -1.00 -1.09
CA ASP A 35 -19.06 -2.19 -0.31
C ASP A 35 -18.71 -2.05 1.19
N GLY A 36 -18.27 -0.87 1.62
CA GLY A 36 -17.85 -0.59 3.00
C GLY A 36 -16.47 -1.13 3.36
N SER A 37 -15.72 -1.70 2.41
CA SER A 37 -14.34 -2.14 2.65
C SER A 37 -13.36 -0.97 2.61
N ASP A 38 -12.24 -1.12 3.30
CA ASP A 38 -11.13 -0.17 3.20
C ASP A 38 -10.35 -0.42 1.90
N PRO A 39 -9.93 0.64 1.18
CA PRO A 39 -9.12 0.49 -0.02
C PRO A 39 -7.76 -0.13 0.33
N VAL A 40 -7.41 -1.19 -0.38
CA VAL A 40 -6.11 -1.86 -0.28
C VAL A 40 -5.20 -1.27 -1.34
N CYS A 41 -4.06 -0.69 -0.93
CA CYS A 41 -3.12 -0.03 -1.85
C CYS A 41 -3.79 1.08 -2.69
N GLY A 42 -4.75 1.80 -2.11
CA GLY A 42 -5.47 2.90 -2.77
C GLY A 42 -6.57 2.45 -3.74
N VAL A 43 -6.91 1.16 -3.80
CA VAL A 43 -7.99 0.64 -4.66
C VAL A 43 -8.96 -0.26 -3.91
N CYS A 44 -10.23 -0.27 -4.33
CA CYS A 44 -11.29 -1.03 -3.66
C CYS A 44 -11.29 -2.53 -3.93
N ASN A 45 -10.92 -2.92 -5.14
CA ASN A 45 -10.78 -4.32 -5.50
C ASN A 45 -9.36 -4.53 -6.07
N PRO A 46 -8.36 -4.87 -5.24
CA PRO A 46 -7.00 -5.01 -5.72
C PRO A 46 -6.85 -6.10 -6.79
N VAL A 47 -7.67 -7.17 -6.73
CA VAL A 47 -7.66 -8.26 -7.70
C VAL A 47 -8.05 -7.78 -9.11
N GLU A 48 -8.98 -6.84 -9.21
CA GLU A 48 -9.47 -6.31 -10.49
C GLU A 48 -8.75 -5.03 -10.92
N ASN A 49 -8.35 -4.20 -9.97
CA ASN A 49 -7.89 -2.83 -10.20
C ASN A 49 -6.36 -2.65 -10.12
N LEU A 50 -5.61 -3.57 -9.52
CA LEU A 50 -4.14 -3.57 -9.62
C LEU A 50 -3.71 -4.39 -10.85
N GLY A 51 -3.26 -3.69 -11.88
CA GLY A 51 -2.86 -4.32 -13.15
C GLY A 51 -1.81 -5.42 -12.97
N TRP A 52 -0.74 -5.13 -12.22
CA TRP A 52 0.33 -6.11 -11.96
C TRP A 52 -0.17 -7.34 -11.21
N LEU A 53 -1.12 -7.17 -10.28
CA LEU A 53 -1.66 -8.26 -9.49
C LEU A 53 -2.56 -9.15 -10.34
N ARG A 54 -3.40 -8.54 -11.17
CA ARG A 54 -4.22 -9.26 -12.16
C ARG A 54 -3.34 -10.07 -13.11
N ASP A 55 -2.22 -9.50 -13.56
CA ASP A 55 -1.27 -10.22 -14.42
C ASP A 55 -0.66 -11.42 -13.70
N LYS A 56 -0.30 -11.28 -12.41
CA LYS A 56 0.18 -12.41 -11.58
C LYS A 56 -0.89 -13.48 -11.37
N ILE A 57 -2.15 -13.09 -11.16
CA ILE A 57 -3.28 -14.03 -11.07
C ILE A 57 -3.49 -14.75 -12.41
N ALA A 58 -3.36 -14.05 -13.54
CA ALA A 58 -3.47 -14.66 -14.86
C ALA A 58 -2.30 -15.65 -15.12
N GLU A 59 -1.08 -15.29 -14.76
CA GLU A 59 0.09 -16.19 -14.80
C GLU A 59 -0.16 -17.44 -13.93
N ALA A 60 -0.62 -17.25 -12.69
CA ALA A 60 -0.94 -18.32 -11.75
C ALA A 60 -1.98 -19.27 -12.33
N LYS A 61 -3.12 -18.76 -12.82
CA LYS A 61 -4.21 -19.56 -13.41
C LYS A 61 -3.76 -20.45 -14.56
N ASN A 62 -2.82 -19.97 -15.39
CA ASN A 62 -2.29 -20.71 -16.52
C ASN A 62 -1.13 -21.65 -16.16
N GLY A 63 -0.64 -21.58 -14.91
CA GLY A 63 0.44 -22.43 -14.41
C GLY A 63 -0.03 -23.82 -13.96
N PRO A 64 0.89 -24.77 -13.79
CA PRO A 64 0.56 -26.15 -13.40
C PRO A 64 -0.18 -26.29 -12.06
N GLN A 65 -0.05 -25.29 -11.18
CA GLN A 65 -0.63 -25.28 -9.84
C GLN A 65 -1.70 -24.19 -9.67
N GLY A 66 -2.18 -23.60 -10.77
CA GLY A 66 -3.06 -22.42 -10.73
C GLY A 66 -4.32 -22.61 -9.88
N ASN A 67 -4.87 -23.82 -9.85
CA ASN A 67 -6.04 -24.14 -9.04
C ASN A 67 -5.75 -24.20 -7.53
N MET A 68 -4.48 -24.32 -7.13
CA MET A 68 -4.06 -24.41 -5.74
C MET A 68 -3.43 -23.10 -5.23
N VAL A 69 -3.33 -22.07 -6.08
CA VAL A 69 -2.76 -20.78 -5.70
C VAL A 69 -3.72 -20.04 -4.79
N THR A 70 -3.17 -19.41 -3.76
CA THR A 70 -3.89 -18.54 -2.83
C THR A 70 -3.22 -17.18 -2.82
N LEU A 71 -4.02 -16.14 -2.64
CA LEU A 71 -3.53 -14.78 -2.56
C LEU A 71 -4.16 -14.09 -1.34
N TYR A 72 -3.29 -13.62 -0.46
CA TYR A 72 -3.66 -12.89 0.75
C TYR A 72 -3.18 -11.45 0.66
N THR A 73 -3.90 -10.53 1.29
CA THR A 73 -3.34 -9.27 1.76
C THR A 73 -2.87 -9.43 3.20
N GLY A 74 -1.91 -8.64 3.63
CA GLY A 74 -1.55 -8.53 5.05
C GLY A 74 -0.64 -7.33 5.31
N THR A 75 -0.11 -7.25 6.52
CA THR A 75 0.75 -6.16 6.96
C THR A 75 2.16 -6.68 7.24
N TYR A 76 3.17 -6.01 6.68
CA TYR A 76 4.58 -6.22 6.96
C TYR A 76 5.26 -4.87 7.18
N GLU A 77 5.93 -4.68 8.31
CA GLU A 77 6.62 -3.42 8.65
C GLU A 77 5.73 -2.16 8.46
N ASN A 78 4.46 -2.25 8.89
CA ASN A 78 3.44 -1.21 8.72
C ASN A 78 3.05 -0.89 7.26
N GLN A 79 3.38 -1.77 6.32
CA GLN A 79 3.00 -1.65 4.91
C GLN A 79 2.08 -2.80 4.51
N THR A 80 1.11 -2.49 3.64
CA THR A 80 0.26 -3.50 3.03
C THR A 80 1.07 -4.29 2.00
N VAL A 81 0.99 -5.61 2.08
CA VAL A 81 1.64 -6.54 1.16
C VAL A 81 0.66 -7.59 0.64
N PHE A 82 1.02 -8.20 -0.48
CA PHE A 82 0.32 -9.33 -1.09
C PHE A 82 1.17 -10.57 -0.96
N VAL A 83 0.57 -11.68 -0.53
CA VAL A 83 1.25 -12.96 -0.38
C VAL A 83 0.62 -14.01 -1.27
N GLN A 84 1.38 -14.52 -2.24
CA GLN A 84 1.01 -15.67 -3.04
C GLN A 84 1.55 -16.94 -2.40
N GLY A 85 0.63 -17.81 -1.99
CA GLY A 85 0.93 -19.12 -1.46
C GLY A 85 0.26 -20.24 -2.26
N LEU A 86 0.27 -21.42 -1.67
CA LEU A 86 -0.50 -22.57 -2.12
C LEU A 86 -1.33 -23.10 -0.96
N CYS A 87 -2.55 -23.55 -1.21
CA CYS A 87 -3.38 -24.22 -0.21
C CYS A 87 -2.99 -25.71 0.03
N CYS A 88 -1.81 -26.11 -0.45
CA CYS A 88 -1.30 -27.48 -0.42
C CYS A 88 -0.26 -27.65 0.69
N ALA A 89 -0.62 -28.29 1.79
CA ALA A 89 0.29 -28.50 2.93
C ALA A 89 1.51 -29.36 2.61
N SER A 90 1.42 -30.26 1.62
CA SER A 90 2.51 -31.12 1.17
C SER A 90 3.36 -30.50 0.06
N CYS A 91 2.94 -29.38 -0.52
CA CYS A 91 3.69 -28.70 -1.56
C CYS A 91 4.82 -27.92 -0.89
N GLN A 92 6.07 -28.34 -1.15
CA GLN A 92 7.25 -27.58 -0.73
C GLN A 92 7.34 -26.32 -1.59
N TRP A 93 6.69 -25.25 -1.13
CA TRP A 93 6.64 -23.97 -1.80
C TRP A 93 7.02 -22.85 -0.85
N ILE A 94 7.77 -21.88 -1.37
CA ILE A 94 8.13 -20.66 -0.64
C ILE A 94 7.15 -19.57 -1.09
N PRO A 95 6.31 -19.03 -0.19
CA PRO A 95 5.40 -17.94 -0.53
C PRO A 95 6.16 -16.75 -1.11
N VAL A 96 5.57 -16.11 -2.11
CA VAL A 96 6.13 -14.92 -2.73
C VAL A 96 5.35 -13.72 -2.24
N ILE A 97 6.07 -12.67 -1.84
CA ILE A 97 5.48 -11.49 -1.20
C ILE A 97 5.79 -10.25 -2.04
N TRP A 98 4.78 -9.42 -2.28
CA TRP A 98 4.91 -8.18 -3.03
C TRP A 98 4.35 -7.00 -2.26
N THR A 99 4.94 -5.84 -2.48
CA THR A 99 4.42 -4.54 -2.03
C THR A 99 3.28 -4.05 -2.93
N CYS A 100 2.63 -2.95 -2.55
CA CYS A 100 1.56 -2.32 -3.32
C CYS A 100 1.94 -1.93 -4.76
N ASP A 101 3.20 -1.56 -4.99
CA ASP A 101 3.75 -1.20 -6.30
C ASP A 101 4.21 -2.41 -7.13
N GLY A 102 4.04 -3.63 -6.61
CA GLY A 102 4.38 -4.87 -7.30
C GLY A 102 5.86 -5.26 -7.18
N HIS A 103 6.63 -4.62 -6.29
CA HIS A 103 7.99 -5.02 -6.00
C HIS A 103 7.99 -6.29 -5.14
N LYS A 104 8.75 -7.30 -5.56
CA LYS A 104 8.91 -8.54 -4.79
C LYS A 104 9.83 -8.26 -3.59
N LEU A 105 9.39 -8.61 -2.38
CA LEU A 105 10.23 -8.58 -1.19
C LEU A 105 11.26 -9.72 -1.18
N ASP A 106 12.28 -9.57 -0.34
CA ASP A 106 13.35 -10.56 -0.18
C ASP A 106 12.81 -11.92 0.29
N ASP A 107 13.45 -13.01 -0.14
CA ASP A 107 13.04 -14.38 0.19
C ASP A 107 13.20 -14.73 1.69
N SER A 108 13.87 -13.87 2.48
CA SER A 108 13.91 -13.96 3.94
C SER A 108 12.61 -13.54 4.63
N VAL A 109 11.72 -12.80 3.92
CA VAL A 109 10.40 -12.44 4.45
C VAL A 109 9.49 -13.66 4.36
N THR A 110 9.01 -14.13 5.50
CA THR A 110 8.18 -15.34 5.56
C THR A 110 6.72 -14.99 5.79
N PHE A 111 5.83 -15.91 5.41
CA PHE A 111 4.39 -15.77 5.67
C PHE A 111 4.07 -15.55 7.16
N GLN A 112 4.87 -16.10 8.08
CA GLN A 112 4.67 -15.93 9.52
C GLN A 112 4.99 -14.51 10.01
N SER A 113 5.78 -13.73 9.25
CA SER A 113 6.08 -12.34 9.57
C SER A 113 4.98 -11.37 9.16
N ILE A 114 3.97 -11.85 8.42
CA ILE A 114 2.85 -11.06 7.90
C ILE A 114 1.68 -11.15 8.87
N THR A 115 1.19 -10.00 9.34
CA THR A 115 0.01 -9.93 10.22
C THR A 115 -1.26 -9.56 9.44
N ASP A 116 -2.42 -9.64 10.11
CA ASP A 116 -3.72 -9.16 9.58
C ASP A 116 -4.07 -9.75 8.21
N GLN A 117 -3.75 -11.03 8.04
CA GLN A 117 -3.89 -11.70 6.76
C GLN A 117 -5.36 -11.88 6.39
N LYS A 118 -5.70 -11.51 5.15
CA LYS A 118 -7.04 -11.68 4.59
C LYS A 118 -6.93 -12.31 3.22
N LEU A 119 -7.66 -13.40 3.00
CA LEU A 119 -7.75 -14.03 1.69
C LEU A 119 -8.49 -13.08 0.74
N ILE A 120 -7.90 -12.80 -0.42
CA ILE A 120 -8.52 -11.94 -1.45
C ILE A 120 -8.77 -12.66 -2.77
N TRP A 121 -8.07 -13.78 -3.01
CA TRP A 121 -8.30 -14.62 -4.19
C TRP A 121 -7.75 -16.03 -3.97
N HIS A 122 -8.35 -17.01 -4.63
CA HIS A 122 -7.83 -18.38 -4.69
C HIS A 122 -8.20 -19.08 -6.00
N GLY A 123 -7.42 -20.10 -6.34
CA GLY A 123 -7.75 -21.07 -7.37
C GLY A 123 -8.86 -22.03 -6.92
N GLY A 124 -9.44 -22.76 -7.88
CA GLY A 124 -10.66 -23.56 -7.65
C GLY A 124 -10.52 -24.75 -6.71
N ASP A 125 -9.31 -25.26 -6.46
CA ASP A 125 -9.08 -26.47 -5.67
C ASP A 125 -8.83 -26.18 -4.18
N CYS A 126 -8.72 -24.90 -3.80
CA CYS A 126 -8.55 -24.51 -2.41
C CYS A 126 -9.89 -24.51 -1.67
N GLN A 127 -10.05 -25.41 -0.71
CA GLN A 127 -11.23 -25.43 0.17
C GLN A 127 -10.96 -24.61 1.43
N PHE A 128 -11.65 -23.47 1.54
CA PHE A 128 -11.74 -22.69 2.76
C PHE A 128 -13.11 -22.94 3.38
N TYR A 129 -13.13 -23.23 4.69
CA TYR A 129 -14.39 -23.31 5.43
C TYR A 129 -14.74 -21.90 5.90
N ASP A 130 -15.89 -21.41 5.46
CA ASP A 130 -16.47 -20.12 5.88
C ASP A 130 -16.91 -20.10 7.35
#